data_AF-A0A821EXB6-F1
#
_entry.id   AF-A0A821EXB6-F1
#
_cell.length_a   1.000
_cell.length_b   1.000
_cell.length_c   1.000
_cell.angle_alpha   90.00
_cell.angle_beta   90.00
_cell.angle_gamma   90.00
#
_symmetry.space_group_name_H-M   'P 1'
#
loop_
_entity.id
_entity.type
_entity.pdbx_description
1 polymer ?
#
loop_
_entity_poly.entity_id
_entity_poly.type
_entity_poly.pdbx_seq_one_letter_code
_entity_poly.pdbx_strand_id
1 'polypeptide(L)'
;MCGSAALPESIYRRWYQISGYNLLERYGMTECGMALSNPLYGERIPDTVGRPMPTVLIRIARENSDSPMGYETLVEADSDNTKLEVK
;
A
#
# COMPACT_ATOMS: atom_id res chain seq x y z
N MET A 1 -7.66 -2.00 -13.59
CA MET A 1 -7.55 -1.67 -12.14
C MET A 1 -7.86 -2.93 -11.35
N CYS A 2 -7.14 -3.23 -10.27
CA CYS A 2 -7.46 -4.33 -9.35
C CYS A 2 -7.43 -3.86 -7.89
N GLY A 3 -8.01 -4.66 -7.00
CA GLY A 3 -8.09 -4.41 -5.56
C GLY A 3 -8.88 -5.54 -4.87
N SER A 4 -9.08 -5.40 -3.55
CA SER A 4 -9.79 -6.36 -2.67
C SER A 4 -9.08 -7.69 -2.40
N ALA A 5 -8.23 -8.16 -3.31
CA ALA A 5 -7.34 -9.29 -3.11
C ALA A 5 -5.97 -8.98 -3.73
N ALA A 6 -4.93 -9.65 -3.25
CA ALA A 6 -3.59 -9.53 -3.81
C ALA A 6 -3.60 -9.86 -5.31
N LEU A 7 -2.85 -9.11 -6.12
CA LEU A 7 -2.58 -9.40 -7.51
C LEU A 7 -1.20 -10.09 -7.66
N PRO A 8 -1.15 -11.42 -7.84
CA PRO A 8 0.09 -12.10 -8.12
C PRO A 8 0.77 -11.56 -9.38
N GLU A 9 2.09 -11.42 -9.32
CA GLU A 9 2.92 -11.02 -10.47
C GLU A 9 2.64 -11.83 -11.75
N SER A 10 2.37 -13.14 -11.63
CA SER A 10 2.04 -13.99 -12.79
C SER A 10 0.77 -13.54 -13.53
N ILE A 11 -0.26 -13.09 -12.79
CA ILE A 11 -1.50 -12.54 -13.36
C ILE A 11 -1.22 -11.15 -13.94
N TYR A 12 -0.47 -10.31 -13.24
CA TYR A 12 -0.05 -8.99 -13.73
C TYR A 12 0.65 -9.09 -15.10
N ARG A 13 1.64 -9.97 -15.23
CA ARG A 13 2.40 -10.19 -16.47
C ARG A 13 1.52 -10.74 -17.59
N ARG A 14 0.65 -11.70 -17.27
CA ARG A 14 -0.28 -12.28 -18.25
C ARG A 14 -1.27 -11.24 -18.78
N TRP A 15 -1.78 -10.36 -17.90
CA TRP A 15 -2.67 -9.28 -18.31
C TRP A 15 -1.99 -8.30 -19.26
N TYR A 16 -0.74 -7.94 -18.98
CA TYR A 16 0.04 -7.09 -19.87
C TYR A 16 0.26 -7.72 -21.25
N GLN A 17 0.59 -9.01 -21.30
CA GLN A 17 0.78 -9.73 -22.57
C GLN A 17 -0.47 -9.73 -23.46
N ILE A 18 -1.66 -9.80 -22.88
CA ILE A 18 -2.92 -9.88 -23.64
C ILE A 18 -3.45 -8.48 -24.01
N SER A 19 -3.30 -7.51 -23.11
CA SER A 19 -3.95 -6.19 -23.27
C SER A 19 -3.01 -5.06 -23.69
N GLY A 20 -1.70 -5.21 -23.48
CA GLY A 20 -0.73 -4.13 -23.61
C GLY A 20 -0.77 -3.09 -22.48
N TYR A 21 -1.63 -3.28 -21.47
CA TYR A 21 -1.79 -2.34 -20.34
C TYR A 21 -1.28 -2.95 -19.04
N ASN A 22 -0.60 -2.12 -18.24
CA ASN A 22 -0.27 -2.47 -16.86
C ASN A 22 -1.49 -2.31 -15.95
N LEU A 23 -1.70 -3.24 -15.02
CA LEU A 23 -2.73 -3.08 -13.99
C LEU A 23 -2.31 -2.04 -12.95
N LEU A 24 -3.28 -1.40 -12.31
CA LEU A 24 -3.09 -0.52 -11.17
C LEU A 24 -3.73 -1.22 -9.98
N GLU A 25 -2.90 -1.61 -9.02
CA GLU A 25 -3.29 -2.22 -7.77
C GLU A 25 -3.39 -1.17 -6.67
N ARG A 26 -4.44 -1.27 -5.86
CA ARG A 26 -4.73 -0.41 -4.73
C ARG A 26 -5.28 -1.24 -3.57
N TYR A 27 -5.06 -0.77 -2.35
CA TYR A 27 -5.57 -1.39 -1.13
C TYR A 27 -6.54 -0.48 -0.39
N GLY A 28 -7.58 -1.11 0.15
CA GLY A 28 -8.58 -0.47 0.97
C GLY A 28 -9.50 -1.48 1.63
N MET A 29 -10.28 -1.00 2.58
CA MET A 29 -11.28 -1.77 3.33
C MET A 29 -12.56 -0.94 3.47
N THR A 30 -13.65 -1.56 3.89
CA THR A 30 -14.92 -0.85 4.14
C THR A 30 -14.74 0.28 5.17
N GLU A 31 -13.90 0.04 6.18
CA GLU A 31 -13.68 0.90 7.34
C GLU A 31 -12.81 2.12 7.03
N CYS A 32 -11.91 2.03 6.04
CA CYS A 32 -10.94 3.07 5.74
C CYS A 32 -11.03 3.61 4.30
N GLY A 33 -11.98 3.12 3.50
CA GLY A 33 -12.04 3.44 2.08
C GLY A 33 -10.76 2.98 1.35
N MET A 34 -10.28 3.76 0.40
CA MET A 34 -9.04 3.48 -0.33
C MET A 34 -7.86 4.12 0.39
N ALA A 35 -6.95 3.30 0.92
CA ALA A 35 -5.83 3.75 1.72
C ALA A 35 -4.54 3.90 0.91
N LEU A 36 -4.24 2.91 0.05
CA LEU A 36 -2.99 2.82 -0.70
C LEU A 36 -3.26 2.64 -2.18
N SER A 37 -2.45 3.24 -3.05
CA SER A 37 -2.55 3.05 -4.49
C SER A 37 -1.18 3.09 -5.15
N ASN A 38 -0.97 2.21 -6.15
CA ASN A 38 0.04 2.45 -7.16
C ASN A 38 -0.25 3.76 -7.90
N PRO A 39 0.78 4.46 -8.40
CA PRO A 39 0.56 5.74 -9.06
C PRO A 39 -0.24 5.55 -10.35
N LEU A 40 -1.11 6.52 -10.64
CA LEU A 40 -1.88 6.54 -11.88
C LEU A 40 -0.95 6.60 -13.10
N TYR A 41 0.07 7.45 -13.00
CA TYR A 41 1.11 7.66 -14.00
C TYR A 41 2.47 7.25 -13.44
N GLY A 42 3.30 6.61 -14.26
CA GLY A 42 4.63 6.15 -13.87
C GLY A 42 4.70 4.64 -13.63
N GLU A 43 5.79 4.22 -13.00
CA GLU A 43 6.08 2.81 -12.75
C GLU A 43 5.16 2.24 -11.66
N ARG A 44 4.69 1.01 -11.89
CA ARG A 44 3.89 0.25 -10.94
C ARG A 44 4.65 -1.02 -10.61
N ILE A 45 4.91 -1.21 -9.32
CA ILE A 45 5.75 -2.30 -8.84
C ILE A 45 4.84 -3.49 -8.55
N PRO A 46 4.97 -4.62 -9.27
CA PRO A 46 4.20 -5.83 -8.99
C PRO A 46 4.34 -6.28 -7.53
N ASP A 47 3.33 -6.96 -7.01
CA ASP A 47 3.23 -7.41 -5.61
C ASP A 47 3.29 -6.28 -4.56
N THR A 48 3.07 -5.03 -4.97
CA THR A 48 2.91 -3.88 -4.07
C THR A 48 1.59 -3.16 -4.33
N VAL A 49 1.01 -2.58 -3.28
CA VAL A 49 -0.23 -1.78 -3.36
C VAL A 49 0.04 -0.28 -3.49
N GLY A 50 1.31 0.11 -3.61
CA GLY A 50 1.76 1.48 -3.79
C GLY A 50 1.86 2.32 -2.51
N ARG A 51 1.63 3.63 -2.63
CA ARG A 51 1.85 4.63 -1.58
C ARG A 51 0.52 5.12 -0.98
N PRO A 52 0.54 5.75 0.21
CA PRO A 52 -0.66 6.35 0.78
C PRO A 52 -1.32 7.33 -0.19
N MET A 53 -2.64 7.24 -0.27
CA MET A 53 -3.44 8.22 -1.01
C MET A 53 -3.30 9.60 -0.36
N PRO A 54 -3.54 10.70 -1.10
CA PRO A 54 -3.56 12.05 -0.53
C PRO A 54 -4.42 12.09 0.73
N THR A 55 -3.93 12.75 1.78
CA THR A 55 -4.57 12.88 3.11
C THR A 55 -4.65 11.60 3.95
N VAL A 56 -4.14 10.46 3.46
CA VAL A 56 -4.06 9.22 4.24
C VAL A 56 -2.73 9.13 4.97
N LEU A 57 -2.80 8.90 6.28
CA LEU A 57 -1.65 8.55 7.12
C LEU A 57 -1.69 7.04 7.40
N ILE A 58 -0.56 6.36 7.21
CA ILE A 58 -0.41 4.94 7.54
C ILE A 58 0.73 4.74 8.52
N ARG A 59 0.65 3.63 9.26
CA ARG A 59 1.68 3.21 10.19
C ARG A 59 1.89 1.70 10.13
N ILE A 60 3.15 1.27 10.23
CA ILE A 60 3.49 -0.10 10.62
C ILE A 60 3.85 -0.04 12.09
N ALA A 61 3.15 -0.83 12.90
CA ALA A 61 3.32 -0.85 14.34
C ALA A 61 3.51 -2.29 14.83
N ARG A 62 4.24 -2.41 15.92
CA ARG A 62 4.46 -3.65 16.66
C ARG A 62 3.63 -3.59 17.94
N GLU A 63 3.04 -4.70 18.36
CA GLU A 63 2.41 -4.80 19.68
C GLU A 63 3.45 -4.57 20.78
N ASN A 64 3.08 -3.77 21.78
CA ASN A 64 3.93 -3.45 22.91
C ASN A 64 3.06 -3.18 24.13
N SER A 65 2.99 -4.16 25.04
CA SER A 65 2.19 -4.07 26.26
C SER A 65 2.67 -3.03 27.26
N ASP A 66 3.95 -2.61 27.16
CA ASP A 66 4.53 -1.57 28.03
C ASP A 66 4.23 -0.15 27.50
N SER A 67 3.76 -0.04 26.25
CA SER A 67 3.32 1.23 25.67
C SER A 67 1.91 1.58 26.15
N PRO A 68 1.63 2.84 26.56
CA PRO A 68 0.28 3.29 26.90
C PRO A 68 -0.74 3.11 25.76
N MET A 69 -0.27 3.07 24.51
CA MET A 69 -1.11 2.85 23.32
C MET A 69 -1.30 1.37 22.98
N GLY A 70 -0.61 0.45 23.69
CA GLY A 70 -0.58 -0.99 23.40
C GLY A 70 0.28 -1.37 22.19
N TYR A 71 0.92 -0.40 21.54
CA TYR A 71 1.80 -0.60 20.39
C TYR A 71 2.93 0.43 20.34
N GLU A 72 3.93 0.13 19.52
CA GLU A 72 5.05 0.99 19.16
C GLU A 72 5.04 1.23 17.64
N THR A 73 5.19 2.49 17.20
CA THR A 73 5.34 2.83 15.77
C THR A 73 6.73 2.41 15.31
N LEU A 74 6.82 1.69 14.18
CA LEU A 74 8.09 1.37 13.53
C LEU A 74 8.30 2.24 12.29
N VAL A 75 7.21 2.48 11.55
CA VAL A 75 7.21 3.26 10.32
C VAL A 75 5.93 4.09 10.26
N GLU A 76 6.03 5.33 9.83
CA GLU A 76 4.91 6.19 9.49
C GLU A 76 5.10 6.73 8.07
N ALA A 77 4.02 6.80 7.29
CA ALA A 77 4.08 7.36 5.94
C ALA A 77 2.80 8.12 5.56
N ASP A 78 2.98 9.12 4.71
CA ASP A 78 1.93 9.86 4.01
C ASP A 78 2.16 9.79 2.48
N SER A 79 1.44 10.60 1.72
CA SER A 79 1.56 10.63 0.26
C SER A 79 2.94 11.03 -0.25
N ASP A 80 3.69 11.80 0.55
CA ASP A 80 4.89 12.51 0.14
C ASP A 80 6.14 11.99 0.86
N ASN A 81 6.00 11.46 2.07
CA ASN A 81 7.09 11.14 2.98
C ASN A 81 6.92 9.77 3.64
N THR A 82 8.04 9.14 3.96
CA THR A 82 8.10 7.96 4.83
C THR A 82 9.14 8.21 5.90
N LYS A 83 8.75 8.08 7.17
CA LYS A 83 9.60 8.22 8.34
C LYS A 83 9.77 6.87 9.00
N LEU A 84 11.02 6.45 9.13
CA LEU A 84 11.40 5.25 9.89
C LEU A 84 11.67 5.68 11.33
N GLU A 85 10.88 5.16 12.27
CA GLU A 85 11.06 5.35 13.72
C GLU A 85 11.55 4.04 14.32
N VAL A 86 12.76 3.61 13.92
CA VAL A 86 13.40 2.46 14.55
C VAL A 86 14.22 2.97 15.73
N LYS A 87 13.75 2.68 16.95
CA LYS A 87 14.54 2.85 18.18
C LYS A 87 15.41 1.63 18.45
#